data_AF-U6CB73-F1
#
_entry.id   AF-U6CB73-F1
#
_cell.length_a   1.000
_cell.length_b   1.000
_cell.length_c   1.000
_cell.angle_alpha   90.00
_cell.angle_beta   90.00
_cell.angle_gamma   90.00
#
_symmetry.space_group_name_H-M   'P 1'
#
loop_
_entity.id
_entity.type
_entity.pdbx_description
1 polymer ?
#
loop_
_entity_poly.entity_id
_entity_poly.type
_entity_poly.pdbx_seq_one_letter_code
_entity_poly.pdbx_strand_id
1 'polypeptide(L)'
;SDGKICSREVNEAVKIFNKNLDDLVMDFNKKVRGAKFTFVDLFSGGDPLAFKFLGFKVGDKSCCTVNPGEELCVPNQPVCANRTEYVFWDDLHSSEATNMVVAKGSFDGIITKPYSIAQLVKE
;
A
#
# COMPACT_ATOMS: atom_id res chain seq x y z
N SER A 1 15.00 -19.54 11.03
CA SER A 1 13.85 -19.54 10.12
C SER A 1 14.23 -18.71 8.92
N ASP A 2 14.30 -19.30 7.73
CA ASP A 2 14.68 -18.56 6.52
C ASP A 2 13.57 -17.55 6.19
N GLY A 3 13.70 -16.31 6.67
CA GLY A 3 12.74 -15.20 6.59
C GLY A 3 12.45 -14.72 5.18
N LYS A 4 11.99 -15.62 4.32
CA LYS A 4 11.85 -15.45 2.86
C LYS A 4 10.44 -15.67 2.32
N ILE A 5 9.41 -15.80 3.16
CA ILE A 5 8.08 -16.12 2.62
C ILE A 5 7.02 -15.24 3.28
N CYS A 6 6.37 -14.40 2.46
CA CYS A 6 5.14 -13.72 2.81
C CYS A 6 4.10 -14.75 3.30
N SER A 7 3.37 -14.45 4.36
CA SER A 7 2.37 -15.39 4.89
C SER A 7 1.25 -15.63 3.88
N ARG A 8 1.15 -16.86 3.37
CA ARG A 8 0.07 -17.26 2.45
C ARG A 8 -1.30 -17.07 3.10
N GLU A 9 -1.43 -17.40 4.37
CA GLU A 9 -2.69 -17.25 5.12
C GLU A 9 -3.12 -15.79 5.17
N VAL A 10 -2.20 -14.88 5.52
CA VAL A 10 -2.47 -13.43 5.53
C VAL A 10 -2.85 -12.96 4.13
N ASN A 11 -2.13 -13.39 3.10
CA ASN A 11 -2.44 -13.02 1.72
C ASN A 11 -3.85 -13.46 1.28
N GLU A 12 -4.29 -14.67 1.64
CA GLU A 12 -5.64 -15.14 1.34
C GLU A 12 -6.71 -14.39 2.15
N ALA A 13 -6.46 -14.10 3.43
CA ALA A 13 -7.37 -13.31 4.25
C ALA A 13 -7.56 -11.90 3.68
N VAL A 14 -6.47 -11.24 3.26
CA VAL A 14 -6.52 -9.89 2.68
C VAL A 14 -7.27 -9.87 1.35
N LYS A 15 -7.12 -10.88 0.49
CA LYS A 15 -7.92 -11.00 -0.75
C LYS A 15 -9.42 -11.01 -0.46
N ILE A 16 -9.85 -11.78 0.53
CA ILE A 16 -11.26 -11.87 0.93
C ILE A 16 -11.74 -10.54 1.49
N PHE A 17 -10.96 -9.93 2.38
CA PHE A 17 -11.28 -8.62 2.97
C PHE A 17 -11.46 -7.54 1.90
N ASN A 18 -10.50 -7.41 0.97
CA ASN A 18 -10.55 -6.39 -0.07
C ASN A 18 -11.71 -6.60 -1.05
N LYS A 19 -12.03 -7.86 -1.39
CA LYS A 19 -13.22 -8.15 -2.19
C LYS A 19 -14.49 -7.69 -1.49
N ASN A 20 -14.66 -8.03 -0.22
CA ASN A 20 -15.87 -7.67 0.53
C ASN A 20 -15.96 -6.16 0.77
N LEU A 21 -14.82 -5.48 0.95
CA LEU A 21 -14.77 -4.03 1.08
C LEU A 21 -15.17 -3.31 -0.22
N ASP A 22 -14.71 -3.80 -1.38
CA ASP A 22 -15.13 -3.29 -2.68
C ASP A 22 -16.64 -3.48 -2.93
N ASP A 23 -17.15 -4.68 -2.64
CA ASP A 23 -18.59 -4.97 -2.73
C ASP A 23 -19.41 -4.04 -1.80
N LEU A 24 -18.91 -3.74 -0.60
CA LEU A 24 -19.53 -2.81 0.35
C LEU A 24 -19.53 -1.36 -0.17
N VAL A 25 -18.42 -0.90 -0.75
CA VAL A 25 -18.31 0.44 -1.37
C VAL A 25 -19.33 0.58 -2.51
N MET A 26 -19.48 -0.44 -3.35
CA MET A 26 -20.49 -0.45 -4.40
C MET A 26 -21.92 -0.38 -3.84
N ASP A 27 -22.20 -1.08 -2.75
CA ASP A 27 -23.50 -1.06 -2.11
C ASP A 27 -23.81 0.28 -1.42
N PHE A 28 -22.81 0.91 -0.82
CA PHE A 28 -22.96 2.22 -0.18
C PHE A 28 -23.29 3.30 -1.20
N ASN A 29 -22.64 3.29 -2.37
CA ASN A 29 -22.96 4.21 -3.46
C ASN A 29 -24.40 4.04 -4.02
N LYS A 30 -25.08 2.93 -3.75
CA LYS A 30 -26.50 2.71 -4.12
C LYS A 30 -27.46 3.14 -3.01
N LYS A 31 -27.06 2.98 -1.74
CA LYS A 31 -27.96 3.06 -0.57
C LYS A 31 -27.85 4.39 0.18
N VAL A 32 -26.66 4.98 0.25
CA VAL A 32 -26.39 6.19 1.02
C VAL A 32 -26.51 7.40 0.10
N ARG A 33 -27.53 8.22 0.32
CA ARG A 33 -27.70 9.47 -0.43
C ARG A 33 -26.82 10.57 0.15
N GLY A 34 -26.25 11.41 -0.70
CA GLY A 34 -25.46 12.57 -0.28
C GLY A 34 -24.01 12.26 0.11
N ALA A 35 -23.54 11.03 -0.12
CA ALA A 35 -22.14 10.66 0.02
C ALA A 35 -21.71 9.81 -1.17
N LYS A 36 -20.44 9.94 -1.56
CA LYS A 36 -19.80 9.08 -2.55
C LYS A 36 -18.64 8.35 -1.90
N PHE A 37 -18.49 7.08 -2.23
CA PHE A 37 -17.47 6.20 -1.68
C PHE A 37 -16.58 5.70 -2.81
N THR A 38 -15.29 5.57 -2.55
CA THR A 38 -14.35 4.91 -3.46
C THR A 38 -13.48 3.93 -2.70
N PHE A 39 -13.12 2.84 -3.36
CA PHE A 39 -12.18 1.86 -2.90
C PHE A 39 -10.81 2.15 -3.52
N VAL A 40 -9.75 2.09 -2.71
CA VAL A 40 -8.36 2.23 -3.16
C VAL A 40 -7.69 0.85 -3.06
N ASP A 41 -7.30 0.29 -4.20
CA ASP A 41 -6.63 -1.01 -4.27
C ASP A 41 -5.13 -0.89 -4.01
N LEU A 42 -4.75 -0.96 -2.74
CA LEU A 42 -3.34 -1.00 -2.32
C LEU A 42 -2.73 -2.40 -2.49
N PHE A 43 -3.56 -3.45 -2.50
CA PHE A 43 -3.10 -4.84 -2.40
C PHE A 43 -2.58 -5.37 -3.73
N SER A 44 -3.26 -5.06 -4.84
CA SER A 44 -2.74 -5.38 -6.17
C SER A 44 -1.44 -4.63 -6.48
N GLY A 45 -1.22 -3.48 -5.83
CA GLY A 45 0.03 -2.71 -5.90
C GLY A 45 1.20 -3.33 -5.12
N GLY A 46 0.94 -4.33 -4.26
CA GLY A 46 1.95 -5.04 -3.46
C GLY A 46 2.75 -6.11 -4.21
N ASP A 47 2.55 -6.25 -5.52
CA ASP A 47 3.30 -7.19 -6.36
C ASP A 47 4.77 -6.74 -6.51
N PRO A 48 5.77 -7.57 -6.17
CA PRO A 48 7.17 -7.28 -6.41
C PRO A 48 7.50 -6.85 -7.86
N LEU A 49 6.76 -7.36 -8.85
CA LEU A 49 6.90 -6.93 -10.23
C LEU A 49 6.40 -5.50 -10.42
N ALA A 50 5.28 -5.12 -9.81
CA ALA A 50 4.77 -3.76 -9.86
C ALA A 50 5.76 -2.76 -9.26
N PHE A 51 6.35 -3.08 -8.10
CA PHE A 51 7.38 -2.25 -7.50
C PHE A 51 8.59 -2.03 -8.43
N LYS A 52 9.03 -3.09 -9.10
CA LYS A 52 10.13 -2.99 -10.06
C LYS A 52 9.78 -2.09 -11.25
N PHE A 53 8.56 -2.18 -11.80
CA PHE A 53 8.11 -1.30 -12.88
C PHE A 53 8.01 0.17 -12.44
N LEU A 54 7.72 0.41 -11.16
CA LEU A 54 7.69 1.75 -10.55
C LEU A 54 9.08 2.28 -10.18
N GLY A 55 10.15 1.51 -10.38
CA GLY A 55 11.53 1.93 -10.16
C GLY A 55 12.11 1.60 -8.78
N PHE A 56 11.36 0.91 -7.92
CA PHE A 56 11.89 0.41 -6.65
C PHE A 56 12.87 -0.74 -6.89
N LYS A 57 13.91 -0.81 -6.06
CA LYS A 57 14.96 -1.84 -6.14
C LYS A 57 14.96 -2.79 -4.95
N VAL A 58 14.44 -2.35 -3.81
CA VAL A 58 14.42 -3.11 -2.56
C VAL A 58 13.00 -3.17 -2.02
N GLY A 59 12.41 -4.36 -2.05
CA GLY A 59 11.03 -4.62 -1.62
C GLY A 59 10.91 -5.63 -0.48
N ASP A 60 12.03 -6.15 0.03
CA ASP A 60 12.10 -7.22 1.02
C ASP A 60 12.90 -6.83 2.27
N LYS A 61 13.25 -5.55 2.42
CA LYS A 61 14.01 -5.01 3.54
C LYS A 61 13.52 -3.61 3.90
N SER A 62 13.60 -3.29 5.18
CA SER A 62 13.45 -1.94 5.69
C SER A 62 14.61 -1.03 5.27
N CYS A 63 14.31 0.25 5.08
CA CYS A 63 15.34 1.27 4.88
C CYS A 63 16.03 1.64 6.20
N CYS A 64 15.31 1.69 7.32
CA CYS A 64 15.88 1.98 8.62
C CYS A 64 16.35 0.71 9.34
N THR A 65 17.16 0.88 10.38
CA THR A 65 17.56 -0.24 11.25
C THR A 65 16.39 -0.65 12.15
N VAL A 66 16.02 -1.93 12.10
CA VAL A 66 15.01 -2.57 12.96
C VAL A 66 15.68 -3.70 13.76
N ASN A 67 15.36 -3.82 15.05
CA ASN A 67 15.89 -4.91 15.89
C ASN A 67 15.16 -6.22 15.56
N PRO A 68 15.82 -7.39 15.67
CA PRO A 68 15.15 -8.68 15.46
C PRO A 68 13.93 -8.85 16.36
N GLY A 69 12.76 -9.10 15.76
CA GLY A 69 11.50 -9.29 16.48
C GLY A 69 10.75 -7.98 16.78
N GLU A 70 11.29 -6.84 16.39
CA GLU A 70 10.60 -5.54 16.41
C GLU A 70 10.11 -5.17 15.00
N GLU A 71 9.22 -4.18 14.92
CA GLU A 71 8.66 -3.72 13.63
C GLU A 71 9.14 -2.31 13.26
N LEU A 72 9.43 -1.48 14.27
CA LEU A 72 9.72 -0.06 14.11
C LEU A 72 11.22 0.24 14.09
N CYS A 73 11.57 1.36 13.46
CA CYS A 73 12.94 1.85 13.44
C CYS A 73 13.50 2.09 14.85
N VAL A 74 14.76 1.73 15.05
CA VAL A 74 15.51 2.11 16.24
C VAL A 74 15.96 3.58 16.13
N PRO A 75 15.68 4.42 17.15
CA PRO A 75 16.10 5.83 17.14
C PRO A 75 17.62 5.99 16.98
N ASN A 76 18.03 6.99 16.20
CA ASN A 76 19.44 7.35 15.97
C ASN A 76 20.34 6.25 15.39
N GLN A 77 19.75 5.24 14.73
CA GLN A 77 20.50 4.20 14.02
C GLN A 77 20.65 4.51 12.52
N PRO A 78 21.59 3.84 11.82
CA PRO A 78 21.76 3.99 10.40
C PRO A 78 20.48 3.72 9.60
N VAL A 79 20.35 4.42 8.48
CA VAL A 79 19.29 4.26 7.50
C VAL A 79 19.91 4.06 6.11
N CYS A 80 19.14 3.55 5.18
CA CYS A 80 19.56 3.30 3.81
C CYS A 80 20.02 4.59 3.12
N ALA A 81 21.00 4.48 2.22
CA ALA A 81 21.58 5.64 1.54
C ALA A 81 20.60 6.30 0.56
N ASN A 82 19.74 5.52 -0.10
CA ASN A 82 18.76 6.02 -1.05
C ASN A 82 17.33 5.56 -0.70
N ARG A 83 16.57 6.43 -0.05
CA ARG A 83 15.20 6.16 0.42
C ARG A 83 14.20 5.94 -0.72
N THR A 84 14.48 6.46 -1.92
CA THR A 84 13.56 6.36 -3.05
C THR A 84 13.58 4.99 -3.73
N GLU A 85 14.57 4.15 -3.41
CA GLU A 85 14.70 2.81 -3.98
C GLU A 85 14.02 1.72 -3.13
N TYR A 86 13.60 2.07 -1.91
CA TYR A 86 13.01 1.14 -0.94
C TYR A 86 11.50 1.28 -0.90
N VAL A 87 10.80 0.14 -0.92
CA VAL A 87 9.35 0.10 -0.73
C VAL A 87 8.98 0.39 0.72
N PHE A 88 9.77 -0.12 1.67
CA PHE A 88 9.47 -0.05 3.10
C PHE A 88 10.45 0.86 3.84
N TRP A 89 9.91 1.63 4.78
CA TRP A 89 10.70 2.46 5.69
C TRP A 89 11.23 1.62 6.85
N ASP A 90 10.33 0.96 7.58
CA ASP A 90 10.60 -0.05 8.61
C ASP A 90 10.03 -1.41 8.19
N ASP A 91 9.88 -2.38 9.09
CA ASP A 91 9.45 -3.74 8.73
C ASP A 91 7.93 -3.84 8.48
N LEU A 92 7.18 -2.74 8.67
CA LEU A 92 5.72 -2.68 8.51
C LEU A 92 5.23 -1.57 7.57
N HIS A 93 5.79 -0.37 7.67
CA HIS A 93 5.33 0.84 7.01
C HIS A 93 6.07 1.12 5.70
N SER A 94 5.32 1.60 4.70
CA SER A 94 5.87 2.00 3.40
C SER A 94 6.72 3.28 3.48
N SER A 95 7.67 3.41 2.56
CA SER A 95 8.47 4.62 2.41
C SER A 95 7.66 5.80 1.88
N GLU A 96 8.18 7.01 2.05
CA GLU A 96 7.63 8.23 1.41
C GLU A 96 7.47 8.05 -0.11
N ALA A 97 8.45 7.44 -0.77
CA ALA A 97 8.43 7.22 -2.21
C ALA A 97 7.27 6.30 -2.64
N THR A 98 7.01 5.23 -1.89
CA THR A 98 5.85 4.37 -2.12
C THR A 98 4.54 5.11 -1.86
N ASN A 99 4.45 5.89 -0.77
CA ASN A 99 3.27 6.68 -0.47
C ASN A 99 2.98 7.75 -1.54
N MET A 100 4.01 8.35 -2.15
CA MET A 100 3.84 9.27 -3.29
C MET A 100 3.23 8.59 -4.52
N VAL A 101 3.67 7.36 -4.84
CA VAL A 101 3.10 6.58 -5.95
C VAL A 101 1.64 6.24 -5.68
N VAL A 102 1.33 5.79 -4.47
CA VAL A 102 -0.04 5.49 -4.04
C VAL A 102 -0.91 6.74 -4.14
N ALA A 103 -0.48 7.85 -3.55
CA ALA A 103 -1.23 9.10 -3.56
C ALA A 103 -1.54 9.56 -4.99
N LYS A 104 -0.55 9.52 -5.88
CA LYS A 104 -0.74 9.85 -7.29
C LYS A 104 -1.70 8.89 -7.98
N GLY A 105 -1.51 7.59 -7.80
CA GLY A 105 -2.39 6.56 -8.38
C GLY A 105 -3.84 6.69 -7.91
N SER A 106 -4.06 7.03 -6.64
CA SER A 106 -5.39 7.27 -6.08
C SER A 106 -6.03 8.55 -6.60
N PHE A 107 -5.24 9.61 -6.76
CA PHE A 107 -5.72 10.88 -7.30
C PHE A 107 -6.10 10.78 -8.77
N ASP A 108 -5.24 10.16 -9.58
CA ASP A 108 -5.41 10.04 -11.03
C ASP A 108 -6.43 8.96 -11.41
N GLY A 109 -6.75 8.04 -10.50
CA GLY A 109 -7.78 7.02 -10.70
C GLY A 109 -7.27 5.65 -11.12
N ILE A 110 -5.96 5.43 -11.10
CA ILE A 110 -5.32 4.19 -11.59
C ILE A 110 -5.63 3.01 -10.67
N ILE A 111 -5.68 3.24 -9.36
CA ILE A 111 -5.89 2.21 -8.34
C ILE A 111 -7.19 2.42 -7.55
N THR A 112 -8.18 3.11 -8.13
CA THR A 112 -9.43 3.42 -7.44
C THR A 112 -10.66 3.05 -8.24
N LYS A 113 -11.74 2.73 -7.54
CA LYS A 113 -13.05 2.50 -8.16
C LYS A 113 -14.22 2.79 -7.19
N PRO A 114 -15.36 3.31 -7.69
CA PRO A 114 -15.59 3.73 -9.06
C PRO A 114 -15.07 5.15 -9.36
N TYR A 115 -14.64 5.90 -8.33
CA TYR A 115 -14.22 7.30 -8.48
C TYR A 115 -12.74 7.48 -8.13
N SER A 116 -12.02 8.32 -8.87
CA SER A 116 -10.72 8.82 -8.40
C SER A 116 -10.90 9.88 -7.32
N ILE A 117 -9.86 10.14 -6.52
CA ILE A 117 -9.92 11.26 -5.56
C ILE A 117 -10.13 12.58 -6.30
N ALA A 118 -9.51 12.76 -7.49
CA ALA A 118 -9.72 13.96 -8.30
C ALA A 118 -11.18 14.16 -8.76
N GLN A 119 -11.98 13.09 -8.87
CA GLN A 119 -13.41 13.20 -9.16
C GLN A 119 -14.23 13.58 -7.93
N LEU A 120 -13.84 13.12 -6.74
CA LEU A 120 -14.54 13.39 -5.49
C LEU A 120 -14.35 14.82 -4.98
N VAL A 121 -13.23 15.46 -5.31
CA VAL A 121 -12.92 16.84 -4.87
C VAL A 121 -13.54 17.93 -5.77
N LYS A 122 -14.13 17.56 -6.91
CA LYS A 122 -14.70 18.49 -7.90
C LYS A 122 -16.21 18.72 -7.72
N GLU A 123 -16.74 18.39 -6.54
CA GLU A 123 -18.15 18.53 -6.19
C GLU A 123 -18.46 19.88 -5.53
#